data_AF-A0A7W1SW74-F1
#
_entry.id   AF-A0A7W1SW74-F1
#
_cell.length_a   1.000
_cell.length_b   1.000
_cell.length_c   1.000
_cell.angle_alpha   90.00
_cell.angle_beta   90.00
_cell.angle_gamma   90.00
#
_symmetry.space_group_name_H-M   'P 1'
#
loop_
_entity.id
_entity.type
_entity.pdbx_description
1 polymer ?
#
loop_
_entity_poly.entity_id
_entity_poly.type
_entity_poly.pdbx_seq_one_letter_code
_entity_poly.pdbx_strand_id
1 'polypeptide(L)'
;MPEESLRELYIDELKDLYSAETQLVKALPKLAKASSSEDLRSAFEKHLEQTHGQVQRLEKIFQALGENPKGKKCMGMQGLVEEGAEMMQEDFEGAVMDAALIGAAQRVEHYEIAAYGTVRSFAETLGETQHVTLLEATLNEEKETDERLTRLAKEINQQAQGEAPAESENGEEDNEEEQHGRRVAAVPKKSAKKATR
;
A
#
# COMPACT_ATOMS: atom_id res chain seq x y z
N MET A 1 27.72 29.51 -5.70
CA MET A 1 27.67 29.41 -4.22
C MET A 1 26.92 28.13 -3.83
N PRO A 2 27.10 27.55 -2.62
CA PRO A 2 26.47 26.27 -2.25
C PRO A 2 24.93 26.26 -2.35
N GLU A 3 24.29 27.39 -2.08
CA GLU A 3 22.83 27.55 -2.18
C GLU A 3 22.33 27.50 -3.64
N GLU A 4 23.06 28.11 -4.58
CA GLU A 4 22.76 28.02 -6.01
C GLU A 4 22.87 26.57 -6.51
N SER A 5 23.88 25.81 -6.05
CA SER A 5 24.03 24.41 -6.44
C SER A 5 22.92 23.49 -5.91
N LEU A 6 22.40 23.75 -4.70
CA LEU A 6 21.28 22.96 -4.17
C LEU A 6 19.98 23.30 -4.88
N ARG A 7 19.74 24.58 -5.22
CA ARG A 7 18.56 24.99 -5.97
C ARG A 7 18.55 24.39 -7.38
N GLU A 8 19.69 24.35 -8.06
CA GLU A 8 19.84 23.66 -9.35
C GLU A 8 19.52 22.17 -9.25
N LEU A 9 20.07 21.48 -8.26
CA LEU A 9 19.76 20.06 -8.01
C LEU A 9 18.28 19.84 -7.70
N TYR A 10 17.69 20.68 -6.86
CA TYR A 10 16.26 20.61 -6.53
C TYR A 10 15.37 20.72 -7.77
N ILE A 11 15.66 21.68 -8.66
CA ILE A 11 14.92 21.83 -9.92
C ILE A 11 15.12 20.61 -10.83
N ASP A 12 16.33 20.05 -10.90
CA ASP A 12 16.62 18.88 -11.72
C ASP A 12 15.92 17.60 -11.22
N GLU A 13 15.83 17.41 -9.91
CA GLU A 13 15.10 16.30 -9.28
C GLU A 13 13.57 16.47 -9.45
N LEU A 14 13.04 17.69 -9.34
CA LEU A 14 11.62 17.95 -9.64
C LEU A 14 11.27 17.64 -11.10
N LYS A 15 12.19 17.91 -12.04
CA LYS A 15 11.99 17.58 -13.48
C LYS A 15 12.01 16.07 -13.68
N ASP A 16 12.81 15.35 -12.91
CA ASP A 16 12.84 13.89 -12.92
C ASP A 16 11.51 13.32 -12.42
N LEU A 17 11.02 13.77 -11.26
CA LEU A 17 9.72 13.40 -10.71
C LEU A 17 8.57 13.70 -11.68
N TYR A 18 8.55 14.89 -12.29
CA TYR A 18 7.52 15.22 -13.29
C TYR A 18 7.56 14.24 -14.48
N SER A 19 8.74 13.82 -14.91
CA SER A 19 8.86 12.77 -15.92
C SER A 19 8.46 11.38 -15.40
N ALA A 20 8.66 11.05 -14.13
CA ALA A 20 8.26 9.78 -13.54
C ALA A 20 6.72 9.65 -13.52
N GLU A 21 6.07 10.66 -12.94
CA GLU A 21 4.61 10.77 -12.82
C GLU A 21 3.89 10.67 -14.17
N THR A 22 4.39 11.40 -15.18
CA THR A 22 3.81 11.36 -16.53
C THR A 22 4.03 10.03 -17.27
N GLN A 23 5.02 9.23 -16.87
CA GLN A 23 5.17 7.85 -17.33
C GLN A 23 4.16 6.94 -16.63
N LEU A 24 3.95 7.11 -15.32
CA LEU A 24 2.99 6.33 -14.54
C LEU A 24 1.54 6.54 -14.97
N VAL A 25 1.14 7.78 -15.29
CA VAL A 25 -0.17 8.07 -15.90
C VAL A 25 -0.47 7.17 -17.11
N LYS A 26 0.56 6.75 -17.86
CA LYS A 26 0.41 5.87 -19.03
C LYS A 26 0.50 4.38 -18.68
N ALA A 27 1.16 4.04 -17.58
CA ALA A 27 1.40 2.67 -17.15
C ALA A 27 0.22 2.11 -16.33
N LEU A 28 -0.31 2.90 -15.39
CA LEU A 28 -1.37 2.48 -14.45
C LEU A 28 -2.63 1.92 -15.12
N PRO A 29 -3.15 2.47 -16.24
CA PRO A 29 -4.29 1.87 -16.94
C PRO A 29 -4.01 0.45 -17.44
N LYS A 30 -2.75 0.13 -17.76
CA LYS A 30 -2.36 -1.21 -18.21
C LYS A 30 -2.31 -2.19 -17.04
N LEU A 31 -1.79 -1.75 -15.89
CA LEU A 31 -1.77 -2.53 -14.66
C LEU A 31 -3.19 -2.85 -14.20
N ALA A 32 -4.07 -1.84 -14.13
CA ALA A 32 -5.48 -2.02 -13.77
C ALA A 32 -6.19 -3.04 -14.68
N LYS A 33 -5.89 -3.01 -15.99
CA LYS A 33 -6.46 -3.95 -16.96
C LYS A 33 -5.90 -5.37 -16.81
N ALA A 34 -4.65 -5.51 -16.39
CA ALA A 34 -3.99 -6.80 -16.22
C ALA A 34 -4.40 -7.50 -14.92
N SER A 35 -4.88 -6.74 -13.93
CA SER A 35 -5.32 -7.29 -12.66
C SER A 35 -6.59 -8.15 -12.78
N SER A 36 -6.57 -9.30 -12.12
CA SER A 36 -7.73 -10.20 -12.01
C SER A 36 -8.60 -9.88 -10.78
N SER A 37 -7.98 -9.45 -9.69
CA SER A 37 -8.63 -8.97 -8.48
C SER A 37 -9.29 -7.60 -8.70
N GLU A 38 -10.57 -7.49 -8.31
CA GLU A 38 -11.31 -6.22 -8.39
C GLU A 38 -10.71 -5.15 -7.47
N ASP A 39 -10.25 -5.55 -6.28
CA ASP A 39 -9.66 -4.64 -5.31
C ASP A 39 -8.29 -4.13 -5.77
N LEU A 40 -7.49 -4.97 -6.42
CA LEU A 40 -6.20 -4.56 -7.00
C LEU A 40 -6.41 -3.61 -8.18
N ARG A 41 -7.33 -3.94 -9.09
CA ARG A 41 -7.71 -3.04 -10.19
C ARG A 41 -8.17 -1.68 -9.67
N SER A 42 -9.05 -1.67 -8.66
CA SER A 42 -9.50 -0.44 -8.00
C SER A 42 -8.35 0.33 -7.34
N ALA A 43 -7.35 -0.37 -6.81
CA ALA A 43 -6.16 0.28 -6.27
C ALA A 43 -5.37 1.03 -7.34
N PHE A 44 -5.15 0.42 -8.51
CA PHE A 44 -4.46 1.08 -9.62
C PHE A 44 -5.26 2.24 -10.24
N GLU A 45 -6.59 2.10 -10.35
CA GLU A 45 -7.46 3.18 -10.82
C GLU A 45 -7.44 4.38 -9.86
N LYS A 46 -7.54 4.12 -8.55
CA LYS A 46 -7.41 5.18 -7.53
C LYS A 46 -6.03 5.85 -7.61
N HIS A 47 -4.98 5.04 -7.71
CA HIS A 47 -3.62 5.59 -7.78
C HIS A 47 -3.45 6.45 -9.03
N LEU A 48 -4.00 6.08 -10.20
CA LEU A 48 -4.01 6.93 -11.39
C LEU A 48 -4.67 8.31 -11.16
N GLU A 49 -5.79 8.36 -10.43
CA GLU A 49 -6.40 9.64 -10.05
C GLU A 49 -5.48 10.48 -9.14
N GLN A 50 -4.79 9.83 -8.21
CA GLN A 50 -3.80 10.46 -7.34
C GLN A 50 -2.61 11.00 -8.16
N THR A 51 -2.01 10.18 -9.04
CA THR A 51 -0.93 10.54 -9.98
C THR A 51 -1.29 11.77 -10.82
N HIS A 52 -2.54 11.87 -11.30
CA HIS A 52 -2.99 13.09 -11.98
C HIS A 52 -2.97 14.33 -11.07
N GLY A 53 -3.37 14.19 -9.81
CA GLY A 53 -3.26 15.24 -8.81
C GLY A 53 -1.81 15.60 -8.47
N GLN A 54 -0.93 14.61 -8.39
CA GLN A 54 0.50 14.77 -8.09
C GLN A 54 1.21 15.54 -9.21
N VAL A 55 0.94 15.22 -10.49
CA VAL A 55 1.38 16.02 -11.65
C VAL A 55 0.95 17.48 -11.51
N GLN A 56 -0.30 17.75 -11.13
CA GLN A 56 -0.78 19.13 -10.94
C GLN A 56 -0.08 19.85 -9.78
N ARG A 57 0.31 19.14 -8.71
CA ARG A 57 1.10 19.74 -7.63
C ARG A 57 2.50 20.12 -8.11
N LEU A 58 3.16 19.26 -8.89
CA LEU A 58 4.44 19.58 -9.51
C LEU A 58 4.32 20.78 -10.45
N GLU A 59 3.29 20.85 -11.29
CA GLU A 59 3.05 22.00 -12.17
C GLU A 59 2.93 23.32 -11.39
N LYS A 60 2.25 23.31 -10.23
CA LYS A 60 2.16 24.49 -9.34
C LYS A 60 3.53 24.89 -8.79
N ILE A 61 4.35 23.92 -8.38
CA ILE A 61 5.73 24.17 -7.91
C ILE A 61 6.56 24.80 -9.04
N PHE A 62 6.53 24.23 -10.24
CA PHE A 62 7.24 24.77 -11.40
C PHE A 62 6.78 26.18 -11.77
N GLN A 63 5.48 26.45 -11.70
CA GLN A 63 4.92 27.79 -11.92
C GLN A 63 5.47 28.80 -10.90
N ALA A 64 5.55 28.43 -9.62
CA ALA A 64 6.10 29.28 -8.56
C ALA A 64 7.60 29.53 -8.74
N LEU A 65 8.35 28.53 -9.23
CA LEU A 65 9.78 28.64 -9.53
C LEU A 65 10.09 29.44 -10.81
N GLY A 66 9.10 29.64 -11.69
CA GLY A 66 9.30 30.23 -13.01
C GLY A 66 10.04 29.32 -13.98
N GLU A 67 9.96 28.00 -13.76
CA GLU A 67 10.72 26.97 -14.48
C GLU A 67 9.81 26.10 -15.35
N ASN A 68 10.36 25.49 -16.40
CA ASN A 68 9.62 24.55 -17.23
C ASN A 68 9.76 23.12 -16.68
N PRO A 69 8.66 22.39 -16.38
CA PRO A 69 8.73 21.00 -15.91
C PRO A 69 9.31 20.03 -16.93
N LYS A 70 9.28 20.37 -18.22
CA LYS A 70 9.75 19.50 -19.30
C LYS A 70 11.26 19.65 -19.53
N GLY A 71 11.85 18.64 -20.17
CA GLY A 71 13.23 18.68 -20.64
C GLY A 71 14.12 17.58 -20.08
N LYS A 72 13.60 16.73 -19.19
CA LYS A 72 14.26 15.54 -18.66
C LYS A 72 13.37 14.31 -18.85
N LYS A 73 14.00 13.15 -19.04
CA LYS A 73 13.34 11.84 -19.00
C LYS A 73 13.88 11.09 -17.78
N CYS A 74 12.98 10.67 -16.91
CA CYS A 74 13.33 9.85 -15.75
C CYS A 74 13.61 8.42 -16.22
N MET A 75 14.90 8.07 -16.25
CA MET A 75 15.35 6.73 -16.64
C MET A 75 15.08 5.68 -15.56
N GLY A 76 15.07 6.08 -14.28
CA GLY A 76 14.74 5.17 -13.16
C GLY A 76 13.31 4.66 -13.27
N MET A 77 12.35 5.58 -13.37
CA MET A 77 10.94 5.21 -13.56
C MET A 77 10.71 4.47 -14.88
N GLN A 78 11.41 4.84 -15.96
CA GLN A 78 11.31 4.10 -17.21
C GLN A 78 11.64 2.62 -17.01
N GLY A 79 12.75 2.31 -16.34
CA GLY A 79 13.15 0.93 -16.09
C GLY A 79 12.14 0.16 -15.24
N LEU A 80 11.57 0.79 -14.21
CA LEU A 80 10.55 0.17 -13.36
C LEU A 80 9.25 -0.12 -14.14
N VAL A 81 8.82 0.82 -14.98
CA VAL A 81 7.64 0.63 -15.85
C VAL A 81 7.89 -0.46 -16.90
N GLU A 82 9.09 -0.52 -17.46
CA GLU A 82 9.48 -1.57 -18.41
C GLU A 82 9.48 -2.94 -17.74
N GLU A 83 10.04 -3.06 -16.54
CA GLU A 83 10.04 -4.30 -15.78
C GLU A 83 8.61 -4.78 -15.45
N GLY A 84 7.71 -3.87 -15.02
CA GLY A 84 6.30 -4.21 -14.83
C GLY A 84 5.61 -4.67 -16.12
N ALA A 85 5.96 -4.07 -17.26
CA ALA A 85 5.43 -4.44 -18.56
C ALA A 85 5.98 -5.79 -19.08
N GLU A 86 7.21 -6.15 -18.72
CA GLU A 86 7.80 -7.47 -18.99
C GLU A 86 7.11 -8.55 -18.15
N MET A 87 6.88 -8.30 -16.85
CA MET A 87 6.14 -9.22 -15.97
C MET A 87 4.74 -9.55 -16.51
N MET A 88 4.06 -8.59 -17.12
CA MET A 88 2.74 -8.79 -17.77
C MET A 88 2.79 -9.70 -19.01
N GLN A 89 3.97 -10.00 -19.55
CA GLN A 89 4.14 -10.89 -20.72
C GLN A 89 4.50 -12.33 -20.33
N GLU A 90 4.80 -12.56 -19.05
CA GLU A 90 5.08 -13.90 -18.52
C GLU A 90 3.79 -14.74 -18.45
N ASP A 91 3.95 -16.06 -18.43
CA ASP A 91 2.84 -17.04 -18.40
C ASP A 91 2.29 -17.24 -16.98
N PHE A 92 1.92 -16.14 -16.32
CA PHE A 92 1.23 -16.13 -15.04
C PHE A 92 -0.23 -15.72 -15.22
N GLU A 93 -1.12 -16.32 -14.43
CA GLU A 93 -2.55 -16.02 -14.48
C GLU A 93 -3.13 -15.82 -13.07
N GLY A 94 -4.29 -15.16 -13.02
CA GLY A 94 -5.06 -14.97 -11.79
C GLY A 94 -4.25 -14.34 -10.65
N ALA A 95 -4.35 -14.92 -9.46
CA ALA A 95 -3.69 -14.41 -8.26
C ALA A 95 -2.15 -14.39 -8.36
N VAL A 96 -1.53 -15.27 -9.16
CA VAL A 96 -0.07 -15.26 -9.37
C VAL A 96 0.35 -14.02 -10.17
N MET A 97 -0.40 -13.67 -11.22
CA MET A 97 -0.18 -12.43 -11.96
C MET A 97 -0.43 -11.21 -11.06
N ASP A 98 -1.51 -11.22 -10.26
CA ASP A 98 -1.79 -10.11 -9.34
C ASP A 98 -0.67 -9.89 -8.31
N ALA A 99 -0.08 -10.97 -7.77
CA ALA A 99 1.08 -10.89 -6.89
C ALA A 99 2.29 -10.26 -7.59
N ALA A 100 2.54 -10.64 -8.85
CA ALA A 100 3.60 -10.04 -9.67
C ALA A 100 3.37 -8.54 -9.93
N LEU A 101 2.13 -8.15 -10.25
CA LEU A 101 1.75 -6.75 -10.46
C LEU A 101 1.94 -5.92 -9.19
N ILE A 102 1.55 -6.45 -8.02
CA ILE A 102 1.80 -5.79 -6.73
C ILE A 102 3.29 -5.61 -6.50
N GLY A 103 4.09 -6.65 -6.69
CA GLY A 103 5.54 -6.57 -6.52
C GLY A 103 6.20 -5.53 -7.45
N ALA A 104 5.72 -5.38 -8.68
CA ALA A 104 6.18 -4.33 -9.59
C ALA A 104 5.75 -2.93 -9.10
N ALA A 105 4.48 -2.78 -8.72
CA ALA A 105 3.95 -1.51 -8.24
C ALA A 105 4.62 -1.02 -6.96
N GLN A 106 4.87 -1.88 -5.96
CA GLN A 106 5.56 -1.46 -4.74
C GLN A 106 6.97 -0.93 -5.00
N ARG A 107 7.67 -1.44 -6.03
CA ARG A 107 8.99 -0.92 -6.40
C ARG A 107 8.92 0.47 -7.03
N VAL A 108 7.84 0.77 -7.75
CA VAL A 108 7.48 2.12 -8.18
C VAL A 108 7.24 3.02 -6.97
N GLU A 109 6.36 2.61 -6.04
CA GLU A 109 6.05 3.41 -4.84
C GLU A 109 7.31 3.71 -4.01
N HIS A 110 8.17 2.72 -3.80
CA HIS A 110 9.42 2.89 -3.05
C HIS A 110 10.39 3.87 -3.72
N TYR A 111 10.45 3.88 -5.06
CA TYR A 111 11.22 4.87 -5.80
C TYR A 111 10.66 6.28 -5.56
N GLU A 112 9.34 6.45 -5.63
CA GLU A 112 8.69 7.75 -5.46
C GLU A 112 8.76 8.24 -4.01
N ILE A 113 8.58 7.37 -3.01
CA ILE A 113 8.76 7.70 -1.59
C ILE A 113 10.18 8.24 -1.34
N ALA A 114 11.20 7.62 -1.93
CA ALA A 114 12.57 8.09 -1.80
C ALA A 114 12.80 9.43 -2.51
N ALA A 115 12.29 9.59 -3.73
CA ALA A 115 12.43 10.80 -4.52
C ALA A 115 11.70 12.00 -3.88
N TYR A 116 10.42 11.83 -3.51
CA TYR A 116 9.62 12.86 -2.84
C TYR A 116 10.16 13.23 -1.47
N GLY A 117 10.63 12.26 -0.67
CA GLY A 117 11.31 12.53 0.59
C GLY A 117 12.55 13.42 0.41
N THR A 118 13.32 13.16 -0.65
CA THR A 118 14.52 13.93 -1.00
C THR A 118 14.18 15.36 -1.40
N VAL A 119 13.29 15.56 -2.38
CA VAL A 119 12.96 16.92 -2.84
C VAL A 119 12.20 17.74 -1.80
N ARG A 120 11.42 17.10 -0.92
CA ARG A 120 10.81 17.78 0.23
C ARG A 120 11.89 18.31 1.16
N SER A 121 12.90 17.50 1.50
CA SER A 121 14.00 17.92 2.38
C SER A 121 14.82 19.06 1.75
N PHE A 122 15.01 19.04 0.42
CA PHE A 122 15.62 20.17 -0.29
C PHE A 122 14.75 21.43 -0.20
N ALA A 123 13.45 21.32 -0.42
CA ALA A 123 12.52 22.44 -0.29
C ALA A 123 12.53 23.05 1.13
N GLU A 124 12.59 22.23 2.17
CA GLU A 124 12.74 22.69 3.56
C GLU A 124 14.04 23.46 3.76
N THR A 125 15.15 22.92 3.23
CA THR A 125 16.48 23.54 3.33
C THR A 125 16.55 24.88 2.60
N LEU A 126 15.86 25.00 1.46
CA LEU A 126 15.78 26.22 0.65
C LEU A 126 14.73 27.24 1.18
N GLY A 127 13.98 26.90 2.24
CA GLY A 127 12.95 27.78 2.81
C GLY A 127 11.64 27.83 2.01
N GLU A 128 11.44 26.89 1.09
CA GLU A 128 10.30 26.83 0.16
C GLU A 128 9.05 26.20 0.81
N THR A 129 8.56 26.82 1.89
CA THR A 129 7.49 26.27 2.77
C THR A 129 6.22 25.83 2.04
N GLN A 130 5.82 26.53 0.98
CA GLN A 130 4.66 26.13 0.17
C GLN A 130 4.93 24.85 -0.62
N HIS A 131 6.13 24.69 -1.17
CA HIS A 131 6.52 23.47 -1.88
C HIS A 131 6.58 22.28 -0.93
N VAL A 132 7.10 22.47 0.30
CA VAL A 132 7.12 21.44 1.34
C VAL A 132 5.72 20.87 1.58
N THR A 133 4.71 21.73 1.69
CA THR A 133 3.32 21.29 1.91
C THR A 133 2.79 20.46 0.75
N LEU A 134 3.09 20.86 -0.49
CA LEU A 134 2.65 20.14 -1.68
C LEU A 134 3.36 18.79 -1.85
N LEU A 135 4.68 18.76 -1.62
CA LEU A 135 5.50 17.56 -1.73
C LEU A 135 5.20 16.56 -0.60
N GLU A 136 4.92 17.04 0.61
CA GLU A 136 4.50 16.19 1.73
C GLU A 136 3.13 15.56 1.48
N ALA A 137 2.20 16.28 0.84
CA ALA A 137 0.91 15.72 0.46
C ALA A 137 1.07 14.55 -0.52
N THR A 138 1.92 14.71 -1.55
CA THR A 138 2.23 13.60 -2.47
C THR A 138 2.94 12.46 -1.76
N LEU A 139 3.98 12.74 -0.96
CA LEU A 139 4.73 11.72 -0.22
C LEU A 139 3.83 10.85 0.66
N ASN A 140 2.80 11.43 1.27
CA ASN A 140 1.86 10.67 2.10
C ASN A 140 0.90 9.83 1.25
N GLU A 141 0.48 10.31 0.08
CA GLU A 141 -0.31 9.50 -0.86
C GLU A 141 0.46 8.26 -1.34
N GLU A 142 1.76 8.36 -1.64
CA GLU A 142 2.55 7.20 -2.07
C GLU A 142 2.73 6.19 -0.95
N LYS A 143 2.99 6.66 0.27
CA LYS A 143 3.05 5.78 1.45
C LYS A 143 1.74 5.06 1.68
N GLU A 144 0.61 5.78 1.60
CA GLU A 144 -0.72 5.18 1.74
C GLU A 144 -1.01 4.16 0.62
N THR A 145 -0.55 4.42 -0.60
CA THR A 145 -0.64 3.47 -1.72
C THR A 145 0.16 2.22 -1.43
N ASP A 146 1.45 2.33 -1.08
CA ASP A 146 2.29 1.17 -0.75
C ASP A 146 1.72 0.36 0.42
N GLU A 147 1.20 1.03 1.45
CA GLU A 147 0.51 0.35 2.56
C GLU A 147 -0.74 -0.40 2.07
N ARG A 148 -1.51 0.16 1.13
CA ARG A 148 -2.66 -0.50 0.53
C ARG A 148 -2.23 -1.72 -0.28
N LEU A 149 -1.19 -1.60 -1.10
CA LEU A 149 -0.63 -2.71 -1.87
C LEU A 149 -0.11 -3.81 -0.95
N THR A 150 0.57 -3.46 0.14
CA THR A 150 1.02 -4.40 1.18
C THR A 150 -0.12 -5.18 1.82
N ARG A 151 -1.28 -4.52 2.06
CA ARG A 151 -2.47 -5.22 2.58
C ARG A 151 -3.03 -6.20 1.55
N LEU A 152 -3.21 -5.76 0.31
CA LEU A 152 -3.70 -6.60 -0.78
C LEU A 152 -2.79 -7.80 -1.04
N ALA A 153 -1.47 -7.60 -0.93
CA ALA A 153 -0.48 -8.66 -1.10
C ALA A 153 -0.72 -9.84 -0.16
N LYS A 154 -1.17 -9.61 1.08
CA LYS A 154 -1.38 -10.70 2.05
C LYS A 154 -2.43 -11.69 1.57
N GLU A 155 -3.56 -11.19 1.09
CA GLU A 155 -4.67 -12.00 0.61
C GLU A 155 -4.35 -12.61 -0.76
N ILE A 156 -3.80 -11.82 -1.68
CA ILE A 156 -3.46 -12.27 -3.03
C ILE A 156 -2.35 -13.33 -3.00
N ASN A 157 -1.36 -13.21 -2.11
CA ASN A 157 -0.30 -14.22 -1.98
C ASN A 157 -0.85 -15.57 -1.46
N GLN A 158 -1.84 -15.55 -0.55
CA GLN A 158 -2.50 -16.78 -0.09
C GLN A 158 -3.27 -17.46 -1.24
N GLN A 159 -3.99 -16.67 -2.02
CA GLN A 159 -4.70 -17.15 -3.22
C GLN A 159 -3.71 -17.70 -4.26
N ALA A 160 -2.59 -17.02 -4.49
CA ALA A 160 -1.54 -17.44 -5.41
C ALA A 160 -0.85 -18.74 -4.98
N GLN A 161 -0.71 -18.97 -3.67
CA GLN A 161 -0.18 -20.21 -3.11
C GLN A 161 -1.15 -21.41 -3.28
N GLY A 162 -2.42 -21.16 -3.58
CA GLY A 162 -3.46 -22.19 -3.69
C GLY A 162 -4.09 -22.58 -2.34
N GLU A 163 -3.91 -21.77 -1.30
CA GLU A 163 -4.63 -21.93 -0.04
C GLU A 163 -5.99 -21.23 -0.14
N ALA A 164 -7.09 -21.95 0.18
CA ALA A 164 -8.40 -21.32 0.31
C ALA A 164 -8.32 -20.27 1.43
N PRO A 165 -8.98 -19.09 1.27
CA PRO A 165 -8.95 -18.06 2.30
C PRO A 165 -9.44 -18.68 3.61
N ALA A 166 -8.62 -18.57 4.66
CA ALA A 166 -8.97 -19.05 5.99
C ALA A 166 -10.27 -18.37 6.42
N GLU A 167 -11.35 -19.13 6.51
CA GLU A 167 -12.60 -18.65 7.11
C GLU A 167 -12.27 -18.14 8.51
N SER A 168 -12.62 -16.90 8.80
CA SER A 168 -12.48 -16.33 10.13
C SER A 168 -13.28 -17.21 11.09
N GLU A 169 -12.60 -17.94 11.98
CA GLU A 169 -13.23 -18.63 13.11
C GLU A 169 -13.91 -17.59 14.00
N ASN A 170 -15.19 -17.30 13.75
CA ASN A 170 -16.05 -16.70 14.73
C ASN A 170 -16.29 -17.77 15.81
N GLY A 171 -15.76 -17.51 17.00
CA GLY A 171 -15.90 -18.38 18.15
C GLY A 171 -17.37 -18.65 18.47
N GLU A 172 -17.77 -19.91 18.37
CA GLU A 172 -18.93 -20.44 19.06
C GLU A 172 -18.50 -20.80 20.48
N GLU A 173 -18.85 -19.93 21.44
CA GLU A 173 -18.86 -20.30 22.85
C GLU A 173 -20.04 -21.26 23.09
N ASP A 174 -19.72 -22.55 23.27
CA ASP A 174 -20.66 -23.57 23.74
C ASP A 174 -21.25 -23.16 25.11
N ASN A 175 -22.57 -22.96 25.14
CA ASN A 175 -23.33 -22.74 26.36
C ASN A 175 -24.13 -24.02 26.65
N GLU A 176 -23.58 -24.92 27.48
CA GLU A 176 -24.28 -26.11 27.94
C GLU A 176 -25.33 -25.76 29.01
N GLU A 177 -26.61 -25.80 28.63
CA GLU A 177 -27.75 -25.75 29.56
C GLU A 177 -27.92 -27.09 30.30
N GLU A 178 -27.71 -27.08 31.62
CA GLU A 178 -28.01 -28.20 32.53
C GLU A 178 -29.52 -28.37 32.74
N GLN A 179 -30.14 -29.38 32.11
CA GLN A 179 -31.54 -29.76 32.37
C GLN A 179 -31.70 -30.69 33.59
N HIS A 180 -32.53 -30.22 34.52
CA HIS A 180 -33.06 -30.89 35.69
C HIS A 180 -33.77 -32.23 35.38
N GLY A 181 -33.38 -33.31 36.08
CA GLY A 181 -34.07 -34.61 36.06
C GLY A 181 -34.10 -35.30 37.43
N ARG A 182 -35.15 -35.05 38.22
CA ARG A 182 -35.42 -35.62 39.56
C ARG A 182 -35.77 -37.12 39.49
N ARG A 183 -35.17 -37.97 40.35
CA ARG A 183 -35.83 -39.21 40.85
C ARG A 183 -35.32 -39.73 42.22
N VAL A 184 -36.09 -39.36 43.25
CA VAL A 184 -36.58 -40.03 44.48
C VAL A 184 -35.85 -41.25 45.13
N ALA A 185 -35.37 -41.00 46.36
CA ALA A 185 -35.42 -41.74 47.66
C ALA A 185 -35.00 -43.22 47.84
N ALA A 186 -34.12 -43.49 48.84
CA ALA A 186 -34.47 -43.93 50.21
C ALA A 186 -33.33 -44.75 50.89
N VAL A 187 -32.85 -44.36 52.09
CA VAL A 187 -32.18 -45.26 53.06
C VAL A 187 -32.45 -44.79 54.51
N PRO A 188 -32.82 -45.68 55.47
CA PRO A 188 -33.08 -45.29 56.85
C PRO A 188 -32.02 -45.69 57.88
N LYS A 189 -32.01 -44.90 58.97
CA LYS A 189 -31.75 -45.19 60.42
C LYS A 189 -30.33 -45.48 60.98
N LYS A 190 -29.84 -44.42 61.65
CA LYS A 190 -29.16 -44.29 62.96
C LYS A 190 -28.81 -45.56 63.76
N SER A 191 -27.61 -45.53 64.33
CA SER A 191 -27.32 -45.99 65.71
C SER A 191 -26.12 -45.22 66.29
N ALA A 192 -26.26 -44.77 67.54
CA ALA A 192 -25.28 -44.02 68.32
C ALA A 192 -24.79 -44.89 69.49
N LYS A 193 -23.53 -44.71 69.94
CA LYS A 193 -23.13 -44.46 71.35
C LYS A 193 -21.63 -44.64 71.63
N LYS A 194 -21.15 -43.71 72.49
CA LYS A 194 -20.12 -43.78 73.59
C LYS A 194 -18.67 -44.15 73.22
N ALA A 195 -17.65 -43.34 73.52
CA ALA A 195 -17.19 -42.68 74.76
C ALA A 195 -16.48 -43.63 75.75
N THR A 196 -15.15 -43.47 75.87
CA THR A 196 -14.20 -43.71 76.99
C THR A 196 -12.80 -43.87 76.37
N ARG A 197 -11.68 -43.37 76.90
CA ARG A 197 -11.30 -42.69 78.14
C ARG A 197 -9.98 -41.98 77.86
#